data_AF-A0A496BVQ9-F1
#
_entry.id   AF-A0A496BVQ9-F1
#
_cell.length_a   1.000
_cell.length_b   1.000
_cell.length_c   1.000
_cell.angle_alpha   90.00
_cell.angle_beta   90.00
_cell.angle_gamma   90.00
#
_symmetry.space_group_name_H-M   'P 1'
#
loop_
_entity.id
_entity.type
_entity.pdbx_description
1 polymer ?
#
loop_
_entity_poly.entity_id
_entity_poly.type
_entity_poly.pdbx_seq_one_letter_code
_entity_poly.pdbx_strand_id
1 'polypeptide(L)' 'MSSPTIFYNLGKITVWLWYRLIKKKKFKYKDMIFQYPGWLFWVIGLGIGVLIIVCGYFLLIRLENQRTI' A
#
# COMPACT_ATOMS: atom_id res chain seq x y z
N MET A 1 20.42 -1.37 -4.54
CA MET A 1 19.31 -1.15 -5.50
C MET A 1 18.46 0.00 -4.97
N SER A 2 18.57 1.17 -5.59
CA SER A 2 17.78 2.36 -5.27
C SER A 2 16.33 2.11 -5.64
N SER A 3 15.40 2.26 -4.69
CA SER A 3 13.96 2.25 -4.97
C SER A 3 13.67 3.29 -6.07
N PRO A 4 12.81 3.00 -7.06
CA PRO A 4 12.54 3.95 -8.13
C PRO A 4 12.03 5.26 -7.51
N THR A 5 12.70 6.37 -7.81
CA THR A 5 12.49 7.70 -7.19
C THR A 5 11.01 8.13 -7.14
N ILE A 6 10.21 7.62 -8.08
CA ILE A 6 8.76 7.81 -8.19
C ILE A 6 8.01 7.25 -6.97
N PHE A 7 8.32 6.03 -6.54
CA PHE A 7 7.68 5.39 -5.37
C PHE A 7 8.10 6.05 -4.06
N TYR A 8 9.34 6.51 -3.97
CA TYR A 8 9.83 7.26 -2.81
C TYR A 8 9.04 8.56 -2.61
N ASN A 9 8.84 9.32 -3.69
CA ASN A 9 8.05 10.56 -3.64
C ASN A 9 6.57 10.29 -3.36
N LEU A 10 5.97 9.26 -3.96
CA LEU A 10 4.57 8.88 -3.69
C LEU A 10 4.35 8.45 -2.24
N GLY A 11 5.22 7.59 -1.70
CA GLY A 11 5.13 7.16 -0.29
C GLY A 11 5.29 8.33 0.68
N LYS A 12 6.21 9.26 0.38
CA LYS A 12 6.41 10.48 1.16
C LYS A 12 5.16 11.38 1.14
N ILE A 13 4.48 11.52 0.00
CA ILE A 13 3.24 12.30 -0.12
C ILE A 13 2.09 11.64 0.65
N THR A 14 1.92 10.31 0.52
CA THR A 14 0.85 9.57 1.22
C THR A 14 1.00 9.65 2.73
N VAL A 15 2.21 9.47 3.26
CA VAL A 15 2.45 9.57 4.71
C VAL A 15 2.32 11.00 5.21
N TRP A 16 2.72 11.99 4.41
CA TRP A 16 2.51 13.39 4.75
C TRP A 16 1.02 13.75 4.81
N LEU A 17 0.24 13.30 3.82
CA LEU A 17 -1.23 13.46 3.82
C LEU A 17 -1.86 12.77 5.02
N TRP A 18 -1.44 11.53 5.34
CA TRP A 18 -1.93 10.78 6.50
C TRP A 18 -1.66 11.52 7.82
N TYR A 19 -0.43 12.03 8.01
CA TYR A 19 -0.05 12.80 9.20
C TYR A 19 -0.83 14.12 9.30
N ARG A 20 -1.05 14.79 8.17
CA ARG A 20 -1.81 16.05 8.10
C ARG A 20 -3.29 15.83 8.41
N LEU A 21 -3.88 14.77 7.87
CA LEU A 21 -5.32 14.50 7.98
C LEU A 21 -5.71 13.91 9.35
N ILE A 22 -4.94 12.96 9.87
CA ILE A 22 -5.30 12.24 11.11
C ILE A 22 -4.75 12.92 12.36
N LYS A 23 -3.49 13.35 12.35
CA LYS A 23 -2.87 13.97 13.53
C LYS A 23 -3.04 15.49 13.60
N LYS A 24 -3.61 16.13 12.56
CA LYS A 24 -3.81 17.59 12.44
C LYS A 24 -2.60 18.45 12.85
N LYS A 25 -1.38 17.88 12.86
CA LYS A 25 -0.14 18.57 13.19
C LYS A 25 0.49 19.09 11.90
N LYS A 26 0.86 20.37 11.88
CA LYS A 26 1.57 21.01 10.76
C LYS A 26 3.05 20.57 10.74
N PHE A 27 3.31 19.32 10.34
CA PHE A 27 4.68 18.85 10.12
C PHE A 27 5.15 19.26 8.72
N LYS A 28 6.31 19.93 8.62
CA LYS A 28 6.86 20.41 7.34
C LYS A 28 7.35 19.21 6.52
N TYR A 29 6.95 19.15 5.25
CA TYR A 29 7.32 18.09 4.29
C TYR A 29 8.84 17.94 4.08
N LYS A 30 9.60 19.02 4.29
CA LYS A 30 11.06 19.04 4.16
C LYS A 30 11.79 18.17 5.19
N ASP A 31 11.26 18.08 6.42
CA ASP A 31 11.90 17.36 7.52
C ASP A 31 11.51 15.87 7.56
N MET A 32 10.61 15.44 6.67
CA MET A 32 10.21 14.03 6.57
C MET A 32 11.23 13.25 5.73
N ILE A 33 12.12 12.54 6.42
CA ILE A 33 13.01 11.53 5.82
C ILE A 33 12.22 10.23 5.78
N PHE A 34 11.73 9.88 4.59
CA PHE A 34 10.94 8.66 4.38
C PHE A 34 11.86 7.49 4.08
N GLN A 35 12.61 7.02 5.08
CA GLN A 35 13.43 5.82 4.94
C GLN A 35 12.55 4.57 5.05
N TYR A 36 11.97 4.17 3.92
CA TYR A 36 11.40 2.83 3.80
C TYR A 36 12.53 1.87 3.41
N PRO A 37 12.87 0.87 4.25
CA PRO A 37 13.78 -0.17 3.80
C PRO A 37 13.07 -0.95 2.70
N GLY A 38 13.76 -1.21 1.59
CA GLY A 38 13.18 -1.89 0.42
C GLY A 38 12.55 -3.25 0.75
N TRP A 39 12.99 -3.88 1.85
CA TRP A 39 12.39 -5.10 2.38
C TRP A 39 10.96 -4.91 2.91
N LEU A 40 10.66 -3.79 3.60
CA LEU A 40 9.30 -3.51 4.08
C LEU A 40 8.32 -3.33 2.90
N PHE A 41 8.78 -2.72 1.81
CA PHE A 41 7.99 -2.60 0.59
C PHE A 41 7.69 -3.96 -0.03
N TRP A 42 8.69 -4.85 -0.07
CA TRP A 42 8.53 -6.23 -0.54
C TRP A 42 7.52 -7.03 0.31
N VAL A 43 7.63 -6.95 1.63
CA VAL A 43 6.73 -7.66 2.56
C VAL A 43 5.29 -7.16 2.42
N ILE A 44 5.08 -5.84 2.37
CA ILE A 44 3.74 -5.25 2.22
C ILE A 44 3.16 -5.55 0.83
N GLY A 45 3.98 -5.42 -0.22
CA GLY A 45 3.57 -5.73 -1.60
C GLY A 45 3.17 -7.19 -1.77
N LEU A 46 3.94 -8.13 -1.20
CA LEU A 46 3.60 -9.56 -1.19
C LEU A 46 2.31 -9.82 -0.40
N GLY A 47 2.16 -9.23 0.78
CA GLY A 47 0.96 -9.40 1.61
C GLY A 47 -0.31 -8.93 0.88
N ILE A 48 -0.25 -7.75 0.26
CA ILE A 48 -1.37 -7.21 -0.54
C ILE A 48 -1.63 -8.09 -1.77
N GLY A 49 -0.59 -8.54 -2.48
CA GLY A 49 -0.71 -9.40 -3.64
C GLY A 49 -1.41 -10.73 -3.33
N VAL A 50 -0.99 -11.40 -2.24
CA VAL A 50 -1.64 -12.64 -1.78
C VAL A 50 -3.09 -12.39 -1.40
N LEU A 51 -3.37 -11.29 -0.71
CA LEU A 51 -4.74 -10.95 -0.31
C LEU A 51 -5.66 -10.77 -1.53
N ILE A 52 -5.19 -10.07 -2.57
CA ILE A 52 -5.95 -9.87 -3.82
C ILE A 52 -6.23 -11.20 -4.50
N ILE A 53 -5.23 -12.08 -4.59
CA ILE A 53 -5.37 -13.40 -5.20
C ILE A 53 -6.42 -14.22 -4.44
N VAL A 54 -6.30 -14.34 -3.12
CA VAL A 54 -7.24 -15.10 -2.28
C VAL A 54 -8.66 -14.54 -2.41
N CYS A 55 -8.81 -13.21 -2.34
CA CYS A 55 -10.10 -12.56 -2.44
C CYS A 55 -10.71 -12.74 -3.84
N GLY A 56 -9.90 -12.64 -4.89
CA GLY A 56 -10.30 -12.90 -6.28
C GLY A 56 -10.78 -14.33 -6.49
N TYR A 57 -10.04 -15.33 -6.00
CA TYR A 57 -10.47 -16.73 -6.06
C TYR A 57 -11.75 -16.98 -5.28
N PHE A 58 -11.88 -16.41 -4.08
CA PHE A 58 -13.11 -16.54 -3.29
C PHE A 58 -14.32 -15.95 -4.01
N LEU A 59 -14.18 -14.77 -4.62
CA LEU A 59 -15.22 -14.15 -5.43
C LEU A 59 -15.58 -14.99 -6.66
N LEU A 60 -14.58 -15.57 -7.33
CA LEU A 60 -14.78 -16.41 -8.52
C LEU A 60 -15.54 -17.69 -8.16
N ILE A 61 -15.16 -18.36 -7.07
CA ILE A 61 -15.88 -19.54 -6.55
C ILE A 61 -17.31 -19.17 -6.17
N ARG A 62 -17.52 -18.01 -5.51
CA ARG A 62 -18.86 -17.54 -5.17
C ARG A 62 -19.72 -17.28 -6.40
N LEU A 63 -19.16 -16.68 -7.44
CA LEU A 63 -19.87 -16.43 -8.70
C LEU A 63 -20.23 -17.74 -9.42
N GLU A 64 -19.32 -18.72 -9.45
CA GLU A 64 -19.58 -20.03 -10.06
C GLU A 64 -20.69 -20.79 -9.32
N ASN A 65 -20.68 -20.74 -7.99
CA ASN A 65 -21.71 -21.37 -7.14
C ASN A 65 -23.09 -20.67 -7.24
N GLN A 66 -23.16 -19.43 -7.71
CA GLN A 66 -24.44 -18.74 -7.99
C GLN A 66 -24.97 -19.04 -9.40
N ARG A 67 -24.11 -19.48 -10.34
CA ARG A 67 -24.52 -19.87 -11.70
C ARG A 67 -25.04 -21.29 -11.83
N THR A 68 -24.76 -22.14 -10.84
CA THR A 68 -25.06 -23.58 -10.85
C THR A 68 -26.33 -23.95 -10.06
N ILE A 69 -27.00 -22.95 -9.47
CA ILE A 69 -28.33 -23.05 -8.84
C ILE A 69 -29.35 -22.40 -9.79
#